data_AF-A0A290QJ72-F1
#
_entry.id   AF-A0A290QJ72-F1
#
_cell.length_a   1.000
_cell.length_b   1.000
_cell.length_c   1.000
_cell.angle_alpha   90.00
_cell.angle_beta   90.00
_cell.angle_gamma   90.00
#
_symmetry.space_group_name_H-M   'P 1'
#
loop_
_entity.id
_entity.type
_entity.pdbx_description
1 polymer ?
#
loop_
_entity_poly.entity_id
_entity_poly.type
_entity_poly.pdbx_seq_one_letter_code
_entity_poly.pdbx_strand_id
1 'polypeptide(L)'
;MARLPLLWLSLLVLLCGCAPKDPLDRKVKATTPEEFARWWDRTQEKFPDAQRAEVYKLARYLQDSTPRTRSMRADDHTDPLCKRINGLTVRQLMVLGYEESSHNTRARLILETGKLPPLVTAVSESEDASTRDYAQRMLDFTREQIARWNETIATNDRRIAELTAAATPPP
;
A
#
# COMPACT_ATOMS: atom_id res chain seq x y z
N MET A 1 33.65 -23.54 -44.89
CA MET A 1 33.37 -23.94 -43.48
C MET A 1 33.25 -22.72 -42.57
N ALA A 2 32.21 -21.88 -42.70
CA ALA A 2 32.06 -20.67 -41.87
C ALA A 2 30.60 -20.17 -41.75
N ARG A 3 29.68 -21.00 -41.24
CA ARG A 3 28.26 -20.61 -41.05
C ARG A 3 27.73 -20.75 -39.61
N LEU A 4 28.56 -21.16 -38.64
CA LEU A 4 28.13 -21.33 -37.25
C LEU A 4 27.99 -20.05 -36.36
N PRO A 5 28.58 -18.87 -36.64
CA PRO A 5 28.48 -17.76 -35.68
C PRO A 5 27.14 -17.00 -35.71
N LEU A 6 26.31 -17.13 -36.76
CA LEU A 6 25.05 -16.38 -36.87
C LEU A 6 23.93 -16.91 -35.95
N LEU A 7 23.92 -18.21 -35.65
CA LEU A 7 22.89 -18.83 -34.79
C LEU A 7 23.07 -18.49 -33.31
N TRP A 8 24.31 -18.26 -32.86
CA TRP A 8 24.59 -17.88 -31.48
C TRP A 8 24.22 -16.42 -31.17
N LEU A 9 24.42 -15.51 -32.13
CA LEU A 9 24.02 -14.10 -31.99
C LEU A 9 22.50 -13.93 -31.93
N SER A 10 21.74 -14.74 -32.68
CA SER A 10 20.28 -14.70 -32.65
C SER A 10 19.70 -15.29 -31.35
N LEU A 11 20.35 -16.30 -30.76
CA LEU A 11 19.96 -16.83 -29.44
C LEU A 11 20.23 -15.83 -28.29
N LEU A 12 21.30 -15.03 -28.39
CA LEU A 12 21.65 -13.99 -27.41
C LEU A 12 20.67 -12.80 -27.42
N VAL A 13 20.14 -12.42 -28.58
CA VAL A 13 19.13 -11.35 -28.70
C VAL A 13 17.77 -11.80 -28.13
N LEU A 14 17.43 -13.10 -28.22
CA LEU A 14 16.23 -13.67 -27.60
C LEU A 14 16.32 -13.77 -26.06
N LEU A 15 17.53 -13.77 -25.50
CA LEU A 15 17.76 -13.84 -24.04
C LEU A 15 17.97 -12.47 -23.39
N CYS A 16 18.06 -11.38 -24.17
CA CYS A 16 17.91 -10.02 -23.65
C CYS A 16 16.43 -9.79 -23.32
N GLY A 17 15.99 -10.41 -22.22
CA GLY A 17 14.64 -10.28 -21.70
C GLY A 17 14.26 -8.81 -21.58
N CYS A 18 13.32 -8.39 -22.43
CA CYS A 18 12.74 -7.06 -22.39
C CYS A 18 12.25 -6.81 -20.96
N ALA A 19 12.93 -5.92 -20.25
CA ALA A 19 12.37 -5.39 -19.02
C ALA A 19 10.99 -4.80 -19.34
N PRO A 20 9.98 -4.99 -18.47
CA PRO A 20 8.66 -4.43 -18.72
C PRO A 20 8.79 -2.92 -18.94
N LYS A 21 8.08 -2.43 -19.97
CA LYS A 21 8.08 -1.02 -20.36
C LYS A 21 7.60 -0.13 -19.21
N ASP A 22 6.56 -0.58 -18.50
CA ASP A 22 6.11 0.06 -17.27
C ASP A 22 6.91 -0.48 -16.07
N PRO A 23 7.62 0.38 -15.30
CA PRO A 23 8.33 -0.04 -14.11
C PRO A 23 7.41 -0.66 -13.03
N LEU A 24 6.11 -0.36 -13.04
CA LEU A 24 5.13 -0.91 -12.09
C LEU A 24 4.84 -2.40 -12.34
N ASP A 25 5.09 -2.92 -13.54
CA ASP A 25 4.84 -4.33 -13.87
C ASP A 25 6.03 -5.24 -13.49
N ARG A 26 7.07 -4.67 -12.88
CA ARG A 26 8.23 -5.41 -12.38
C ARG A 26 7.85 -6.23 -11.16
N LYS A 27 8.34 -7.47 -11.12
CA LYS A 27 8.13 -8.35 -9.98
C LYS A 27 9.03 -7.97 -8.80
N VAL A 28 8.42 -7.92 -7.63
CA VAL A 28 9.07 -7.74 -6.33
C VAL A 28 9.83 -9.02 -5.99
N LYS A 29 11.10 -8.88 -5.56
CA LYS A 29 11.88 -9.96 -4.97
C LYS A 29 12.01 -9.70 -3.48
N ALA A 30 11.30 -10.47 -2.68
CA ALA A 30 11.18 -10.29 -1.25
C ALA A 30 11.15 -11.65 -0.54
N THR A 31 12.10 -12.55 -0.82
CA THR A 31 12.15 -13.86 -0.12
C THR A 31 12.49 -13.68 1.36
N THR A 32 13.27 -12.66 1.68
CA THR A 32 13.60 -12.21 3.04
C THR A 32 13.53 -10.68 3.09
N PRO A 33 13.46 -10.06 4.29
CA PRO A 33 13.52 -8.61 4.43
C PRO A 33 14.79 -7.99 3.82
N GLU A 34 15.94 -8.63 3.95
CA GLU A 34 17.20 -8.16 3.35
C GLU A 34 17.16 -8.22 1.81
N GLU A 35 16.62 -9.30 1.24
CA GLU A 35 16.44 -9.40 -0.21
C GLU A 35 15.50 -8.32 -0.74
N PHE A 36 14.43 -8.01 -0.01
CA PHE A 36 13.51 -6.94 -0.37
C PHE A 36 14.20 -5.58 -0.39
N ALA A 37 14.97 -5.25 0.66
CA ALA A 37 15.75 -4.00 0.71
C ALA A 37 16.73 -3.91 -0.48
N ARG A 38 17.54 -4.95 -0.70
CA ARG A 38 18.49 -5.00 -1.84
C ARG A 38 17.81 -4.96 -3.20
N TRP A 39 16.61 -5.51 -3.33
CA TRP A 39 15.83 -5.43 -4.55
C TRP A 39 15.31 -4.00 -4.78
N TRP A 40 14.79 -3.35 -3.73
CA TRP A 40 14.28 -1.98 -3.80
C TRP A 40 15.40 -1.00 -4.15
N ASP A 41 16.54 -1.07 -3.46
CA ASP A 41 17.69 -0.19 -3.69
C ASP A 41 18.15 -0.19 -5.16
N ARG A 42 18.14 -1.36 -5.81
CA ARG A 42 18.54 -1.52 -7.22
C ARG A 42 17.46 -1.12 -8.23
N THR A 43 16.21 -0.99 -7.80
CA THR A 43 15.07 -0.80 -8.71
C THR A 43 14.46 0.58 -8.58
N GLN A 44 14.56 1.23 -7.41
CA GLN A 44 13.89 2.48 -7.09
C GLN A 44 14.28 3.65 -8.00
N GLU A 45 15.51 3.68 -8.53
CA GLU A 45 15.99 4.73 -9.44
C GLU A 45 15.26 4.74 -10.79
N LYS A 46 14.56 3.65 -11.12
CA LYS A 46 13.85 3.50 -12.39
C LYS A 46 12.41 4.00 -12.32
N PHE A 47 11.99 4.52 -11.16
CA PHE A 47 10.68 5.13 -10.95
C PHE A 47 10.79 6.66 -10.89
N PRO A 48 9.79 7.40 -11.39
CA PRO A 48 9.62 8.80 -11.07
C PRO A 48 9.55 9.01 -9.55
N ASP A 49 10.05 10.15 -9.07
CA ASP A 49 10.15 10.44 -7.63
C ASP A 49 8.82 10.29 -6.88
N ALA A 50 7.71 10.75 -7.49
CA ALA A 50 6.38 10.62 -6.90
C ALA A 50 5.96 9.15 -6.71
N GLN A 51 6.20 8.29 -7.71
CA GLN A 51 5.90 6.85 -7.61
C GLN A 51 6.84 6.16 -6.63
N ARG A 52 8.11 6.55 -6.57
CA ARG A 52 9.08 6.03 -5.59
C ARG A 52 8.61 6.30 -4.17
N ALA A 53 8.17 7.53 -3.88
CA ALA A 53 7.64 7.91 -2.58
C ALA A 53 6.33 7.15 -2.25
N GLU A 54 5.45 6.98 -3.23
CA GLU A 54 4.19 6.24 -3.09
C GLU A 54 4.44 4.77 -2.73
N VAL A 55 5.29 4.07 -3.50
CA VAL A 55 5.64 2.67 -3.25
C VAL A 55 6.32 2.50 -1.89
N TYR A 56 7.27 3.38 -1.53
CA TYR A 56 7.93 3.33 -0.24
C TYR A 56 6.94 3.50 0.93
N LYS A 57 6.04 4.50 0.82
CA LYS A 57 4.98 4.73 1.81
C LYS A 57 4.11 3.49 2.01
N LEU A 58 3.68 2.86 0.92
CA LEU A 58 2.81 1.67 0.97
C LEU A 58 3.55 0.44 1.50
N ALA A 59 4.81 0.23 1.10
CA ALA A 59 5.63 -0.85 1.63
C ALA A 59 5.86 -0.69 3.14
N ARG A 60 6.15 0.54 3.62
CA ARG A 60 6.29 0.83 5.04
C ARG A 60 4.99 0.61 5.80
N TYR A 61 3.87 1.07 5.23
CA TYR A 61 2.55 0.85 5.80
C TYR A 61 2.25 -0.65 5.97
N LEU A 62 2.48 -1.45 4.92
CA LEU A 62 2.31 -2.91 4.98
C LEU A 62 3.24 -3.56 6.02
N GLN A 63 4.46 -3.07 6.17
CA GLN A 63 5.40 -3.55 7.20
C GLN A 63 4.87 -3.29 8.62
N ASP A 64 4.22 -2.16 8.83
CA ASP A 64 3.68 -1.78 10.14
C ASP A 64 2.31 -2.43 10.41
N SER A 65 1.52 -2.71 9.38
CA SER A 65 0.19 -3.33 9.51
C SER A 65 0.23 -4.86 9.52
N THR A 66 1.30 -5.49 9.03
CA THR A 66 1.40 -6.95 9.00
C THR A 66 1.74 -7.49 10.39
N PRO A 67 0.87 -8.32 11.00
CA PRO A 67 1.11 -8.86 12.33
C PRO A 67 2.31 -9.81 12.33
N ARG A 68 3.18 -9.66 13.33
CA ARG A 68 4.34 -10.53 13.57
C ARG A 68 4.28 -11.07 14.99
N THR A 69 4.41 -12.39 15.13
CA THR A 69 4.39 -13.06 16.44
C THR A 69 5.70 -12.92 17.21
N ARG A 70 6.79 -12.59 16.53
CA ARG A 70 8.12 -12.33 17.09
C ARG A 70 8.86 -11.29 16.25
N SER A 71 9.95 -10.75 16.79
CA SER A 71 10.86 -9.92 15.98
C SER A 71 11.43 -10.73 14.81
N MET A 72 11.36 -10.17 13.61
CA MET A 72 11.89 -10.79 12.39
C MET A 72 13.34 -10.35 12.18
N ARG A 73 14.19 -11.29 11.77
CA ARG A 73 15.57 -11.01 11.37
C ARG A 73 15.61 -10.65 9.87
N ALA A 74 16.71 -10.05 9.44
CA ALA A 74 16.88 -9.63 8.04
C ALA A 74 16.88 -10.82 7.06
N ASP A 75 17.35 -11.98 7.49
CA ASP A 75 17.47 -13.24 6.77
C ASP A 75 16.26 -14.19 6.95
N ASP A 76 15.18 -13.71 7.57
CA ASP A 76 14.05 -14.56 7.96
C ASP A 76 13.12 -14.88 6.76
N HIS A 77 13.25 -16.08 6.22
CA HIS A 77 12.39 -16.61 5.15
C HIS A 77 10.93 -16.84 5.56
N THR A 78 10.64 -16.74 6.87
CA THR A 78 9.28 -16.93 7.39
C THR A 78 8.51 -15.64 7.57
N ASP A 79 9.11 -14.48 7.27
CA ASP A 79 8.44 -13.18 7.40
C ASP A 79 7.11 -13.15 6.60
N PRO A 80 5.98 -12.86 7.27
CA PRO A 80 4.66 -12.96 6.65
C PRO A 80 4.44 -11.92 5.55
N LEU A 81 5.03 -10.73 5.67
CA LEU A 81 4.92 -9.70 4.64
C LEU A 81 5.68 -10.13 3.39
N CYS A 82 6.93 -10.56 3.56
CA CYS A 82 7.79 -11.06 2.49
C CYS A 82 7.09 -12.18 1.70
N LYS A 83 6.51 -13.16 2.40
CA LYS A 83 5.70 -14.22 1.78
C LYS A 83 4.49 -13.69 0.99
N ARG A 84 3.82 -12.65 1.49
CA ARG A 84 2.63 -12.05 0.86
C ARG A 84 2.98 -11.26 -0.41
N ILE A 85 4.13 -10.57 -0.43
CA ILE A 85 4.47 -9.65 -1.54
C ILE A 85 5.47 -10.24 -2.55
N ASN A 86 6.19 -11.30 -2.21
CA ASN A 86 7.19 -11.88 -3.10
C ASN A 86 6.56 -12.38 -4.41
N GLY A 87 7.12 -11.96 -5.54
CA GLY A 87 6.64 -12.33 -6.87
C GLY A 87 5.47 -11.50 -7.40
N LEU A 88 4.81 -10.68 -6.56
CA LEU A 88 3.82 -9.70 -7.02
C LEU A 88 4.50 -8.63 -7.89
N THR A 89 3.76 -8.02 -8.80
CA THR A 89 4.23 -6.80 -9.46
C THR A 89 4.23 -5.62 -8.47
N VAL A 90 5.01 -4.58 -8.72
CA VAL A 90 4.97 -3.35 -7.91
C VAL A 90 3.55 -2.76 -7.89
N ARG A 91 2.85 -2.80 -9.04
CA ARG A 91 1.44 -2.43 -9.15
C ARG A 91 0.56 -3.20 -8.18
N GLN A 92 0.69 -4.53 -8.14
CA GLN A 92 -0.06 -5.39 -7.22
C GLN A 92 0.29 -5.11 -5.76
N LEU A 93 1.57 -4.86 -5.45
CA LEU A 93 2.00 -4.43 -4.10
C LEU A 93 1.35 -3.11 -3.70
N MET A 94 1.24 -2.15 -4.63
CA MET A 94 0.58 -0.86 -4.37
C MET A 94 -0.91 -1.04 -4.13
N VAL A 95 -1.60 -1.81 -4.98
CA VAL A 95 -3.02 -2.16 -4.79
C VAL A 95 -3.23 -2.78 -3.41
N LEU A 96 -2.42 -3.77 -3.06
CA LEU A 96 -2.46 -4.43 -1.75
C LEU A 96 -2.29 -3.43 -0.59
N GLY A 97 -1.33 -2.52 -0.71
CA GLY A 97 -1.09 -1.48 0.29
C GLY A 97 -2.29 -0.54 0.48
N TYR A 98 -2.93 -0.14 -0.62
CA TYR A 98 -4.13 0.70 -0.58
C TYR A 98 -5.35 -0.05 -0.02
N GLU A 99 -5.54 -1.31 -0.39
CA GLU A 99 -6.63 -2.15 0.14
C GLU A 99 -6.51 -2.27 1.66
N GLU A 100 -5.31 -2.58 2.16
CA GLU A 100 -5.02 -2.67 3.59
C GLU A 100 -5.16 -1.31 4.30
N SER A 101 -4.78 -0.22 3.63
CA SER A 101 -4.99 1.15 4.12
C SER A 101 -6.47 1.48 4.26
N SER A 102 -7.27 1.20 3.24
CA SER A 102 -8.71 1.40 3.26
C SER A 102 -9.40 0.51 4.29
N HIS A 103 -9.01 -0.76 4.42
CA HIS A 103 -9.56 -1.68 5.41
C HIS A 103 -9.37 -1.16 6.84
N ASN A 104 -8.13 -0.82 7.22
CA ASN A 104 -7.85 -0.29 8.55
C ASN A 104 -8.50 1.07 8.80
N THR A 105 -8.60 1.91 7.77
CA THR A 105 -9.30 3.21 7.87
C THR A 105 -10.80 3.01 8.08
N ARG A 106 -11.43 2.04 7.40
CA ARG A 106 -12.85 1.67 7.62
C ARG A 106 -13.06 1.13 9.04
N ALA A 107 -12.16 0.32 9.56
CA ALA A 107 -12.24 -0.15 10.95
C ALA A 107 -12.19 1.01 11.96
N ARG A 108 -11.30 1.99 11.76
CA ARG A 108 -11.24 3.22 12.58
C ARG A 108 -12.51 4.05 12.45
N LEU A 109 -13.02 4.21 11.24
CA LEU A 109 -14.26 4.94 10.96
C LEU A 109 -15.45 4.35 11.73
N ILE A 110 -15.57 3.03 11.79
CA ILE A 110 -16.63 2.35 12.55
C ILE A 110 -16.53 2.69 14.05
N LEU A 111 -15.32 2.59 14.62
CA LEU A 111 -15.09 2.89 16.04
C LEU A 111 -15.47 4.34 16.38
N GLU A 112 -15.16 5.27 15.49
CA GLU A 112 -15.32 6.70 15.72
C GLU A 112 -16.75 7.16 15.46
N THR A 113 -17.42 6.54 14.49
CA THR A 113 -18.88 6.68 14.30
C THR A 113 -19.62 6.20 15.55
N GLY A 114 -19.15 5.12 16.18
CA GLY A 114 -19.69 4.60 17.45
C GLY A 114 -19.59 5.58 18.63
N LYS A 115 -18.70 6.59 18.56
CA LYS A 115 -18.59 7.64 19.60
C LYS A 115 -19.61 8.76 19.44
N LEU A 116 -20.25 8.88 18.27
CA LEU A 116 -21.18 9.98 18.02
C LEU A 116 -22.42 9.96 18.92
N PRO A 117 -23.15 8.83 19.11
CA PRO A 117 -24.36 8.83 19.94
C PRO A 117 -24.15 9.38 21.36
N PRO A 118 -23.18 8.91 22.17
CA PRO A 118 -23.00 9.44 23.51
C PRO A 118 -22.56 10.92 23.53
N LEU A 119 -21.81 11.38 22.52
CA LEU A 119 -21.45 12.79 22.40
C LEU A 119 -22.66 13.67 22.09
N VAL A 120 -23.53 13.22 21.18
CA VAL A 120 -24.79 13.91 20.86
C VAL A 120 -25.69 13.98 22.09
N THR A 121 -25.86 12.88 22.81
CA THR A 121 -26.60 12.83 24.08
C THR A 121 -26.02 13.80 25.11
N ALA A 122 -24.69 13.81 25.29
CA ALA A 122 -24.04 14.72 26.24
C ALA A 122 -24.25 16.20 25.86
N VAL A 123 -24.28 16.54 24.57
CA VAL A 123 -24.61 17.90 24.11
C VAL A 123 -26.07 18.26 24.37
N SER A 124 -27.01 17.34 24.14
CA SER A 124 -28.44 17.64 24.26
C SER A 124 -28.96 17.62 25.69
N GLU A 125 -28.43 16.74 26.54
CA GLU A 125 -29.01 16.43 27.86
C GLU A 125 -28.21 17.03 29.03
N SER A 126 -26.99 17.50 28.81
CA SER A 126 -26.20 18.10 29.90
C SER A 126 -26.73 19.48 30.29
N GLU A 127 -27.09 19.65 31.56
CA GLU A 127 -27.48 20.94 32.15
C GLU A 127 -26.26 21.85 32.41
N ASP A 128 -25.08 21.26 32.64
CA ASP A 128 -23.83 21.99 32.85
C ASP A 128 -23.25 22.50 31.53
N ALA A 129 -23.13 23.82 31.41
CA ALA A 129 -22.63 24.48 30.20
C ALA A 129 -21.20 24.03 29.85
N SER A 130 -20.34 23.81 30.85
CA SER A 130 -18.94 23.44 30.59
C SER A 130 -18.82 22.03 29.98
N THR A 131 -19.63 21.10 30.48
CA THR A 131 -19.74 19.73 29.96
C THR A 131 -20.33 19.73 28.56
N ARG A 132 -21.37 20.54 28.32
CA ARG A 132 -21.98 20.70 26.99
C ARG A 132 -20.99 21.22 25.96
N ASP A 133 -20.25 22.28 26.28
CA ASP A 133 -19.25 22.90 25.39
C ASP A 133 -18.08 21.95 25.10
N TYR A 134 -17.66 21.17 26.10
CA TYR A 134 -16.66 20.13 25.90
C TYR A 134 -17.19 19.02 24.97
N ALA A 135 -18.39 18.50 25.23
CA ALA A 135 -19.01 17.47 24.38
C ALA A 135 -19.20 17.96 22.94
N GLN A 136 -19.58 19.23 22.75
CA GLN A 136 -19.73 19.84 21.44
C GLN A 136 -18.41 19.89 20.67
N ARG A 137 -17.31 20.33 21.32
CA ARG A 137 -15.97 20.33 20.70
C ARG A 137 -15.53 18.92 20.30
N MET A 138 -15.78 17.93 21.15
CA MET A 138 -15.47 16.54 20.85
C MET A 138 -16.32 15.99 19.71
N LEU A 139 -17.59 16.37 19.64
CA LEU A 139 -18.50 16.01 18.55
C LEU A 139 -18.02 16.56 17.21
N ASP A 140 -17.66 17.85 17.17
CA ASP A 140 -17.18 18.50 15.96
C ASP A 140 -15.84 17.92 15.49
N PHE A 141 -14.90 17.72 16.41
CA PHE A 141 -13.64 17.04 16.13
C PHE A 141 -13.86 15.62 15.57
N THR A 142 -14.78 14.85 16.16
CA THR A 142 -15.09 13.48 15.70
C THR A 142 -15.69 13.51 14.30
N ARG A 143 -16.58 14.46 13.99
CA ARG A 143 -17.15 14.65 12.64
C ARG A 143 -16.08 15.00 11.61
N GLU A 144 -15.16 15.88 11.95
CA GLU A 144 -14.03 16.23 11.08
C GLU A 144 -13.11 15.03 10.81
N GLN A 145 -12.87 14.20 11.82
CA GLN A 145 -12.08 12.96 11.66
C GLN A 145 -12.79 11.96 10.74
N ILE A 146 -14.10 11.78 10.92
CA ILE A 146 -14.94 10.93 10.06
C ILE A 146 -14.88 11.41 8.60
N ALA A 147 -15.03 12.72 8.36
CA ALA A 147 -14.95 13.29 7.02
C ALA A 147 -13.58 13.03 6.36
N ARG A 148 -12.48 13.25 7.11
CA ARG A 148 -11.11 13.00 6.64
C ARG A 148 -10.86 11.53 6.29
N TRP A 149 -11.37 10.60 7.10
CA TRP A 149 -11.23 9.17 6.81
C TRP A 149 -12.05 8.74 5.60
N ASN A 150 -13.26 9.27 5.43
CA ASN A 150 -14.05 9.02 4.22
C ASN A 150 -13.33 9.49 2.95
N GLU A 151 -12.74 10.69 2.99
CA GLU A 151 -11.93 11.20 1.88
C GLU A 151 -10.70 10.34 1.60
N THR A 152 -10.03 9.86 2.65
CA THR A 152 -8.89 8.95 2.53
C THR A 152 -9.30 7.63 1.86
N ILE A 153 -10.41 7.03 2.29
CA ILE A 153 -10.96 5.80 1.70
C ILE A 153 -11.29 6.03 0.22
N ALA A 154 -11.99 7.11 -0.11
CA ALA A 154 -12.35 7.42 -1.49
C ALA A 154 -11.12 7.64 -2.39
N THR A 155 -10.07 8.28 -1.85
CA THR A 155 -8.80 8.48 -2.56
C THR A 155 -8.09 7.17 -2.83
N ASN A 156 -8.00 6.30 -1.82
CA ASN A 156 -7.42 4.97 -1.96
C ASN A 156 -8.20 4.11 -2.97
N ASP A 157 -9.52 4.10 -2.89
CA ASP A 157 -10.39 3.33 -3.78
C ASP A 157 -10.24 3.80 -5.25
N ARG A 158 -10.15 5.12 -5.49
CA ARG A 158 -9.83 5.67 -6.82
C ARG A 158 -8.48 5.19 -7.31
N ARG A 159 -7.47 5.22 -6.44
CA ARG A 159 -6.11 4.82 -6.80
C ARG A 159 -6.02 3.32 -7.12
N ILE A 160 -6.74 2.48 -6.39
CA ILE A 160 -6.88 1.04 -6.69
C ILE A 160 -7.50 0.85 -8.08
N ALA A 161 -8.56 1.58 -8.40
CA ALA A 161 -9.22 1.50 -9.70
C ALA A 161 -8.28 1.91 -10.85
N GLU A 162 -7.52 3.00 -10.70
CA GLU A 162 -6.51 3.46 -11.67
C GLU A 162 -5.43 2.40 -11.89
N LEU A 163 -4.87 1.85 -10.81
CA LEU A 163 -3.83 0.84 -10.88
C LEU A 163 -4.33 -0.44 -11.55
N THR A 164 -5.57 -0.86 -11.25
CA THR A 164 -6.17 -2.08 -11.80
C THR A 164 -6.54 -1.92 -13.28
N ALA A 165 -7.11 -0.78 -13.66
CA ALA A 165 -7.47 -0.50 -15.06
C ALA A 165 -6.26 -0.54 -15.99
N ALA A 166 -5.11 -0.01 -15.52
CA ALA A 166 -3.85 -0.03 -16.28
C ALA A 166 -3.23 -1.43 -16.47
N ALA A 167 -3.67 -2.44 -15.72
CA ALA A 167 -3.16 -3.81 -15.83
C ALA A 167 -3.83 -4.63 -16.95
N THR A 168 -4.97 -4.18 -17.48
CA THR A 168 -5.69 -4.88 -18.56
C THR A 168 -5.07 -4.49 -19.91
N PRO A 169 -4.45 -5.41 -20.66
CA PRO A 169 -3.94 -5.08 -21.99
C PRO A 169 -5.10 -4.66 -22.92
N PRO A 170 -4.88 -3.74 -23.87
CA PRO A 170 -5.90 -3.43 -24.87
C PRO A 170 -6.28 -4.71 -25.64
N PRO A 171 -7.57 -4.89 -25.97
CA PRO A 171 -8.04 -6.05 -26.73
C PRO A 171 -7.39 -6.18 -28.11
#